data_AF-A0A3N0GSA9-F1
#
_entry.id   AF-A0A3N0GSA9-F1
#
_cell.length_a   1.000
_cell.length_b   1.000
_cell.length_c   1.000
_cell.angle_alpha   90.00
_cell.angle_beta   90.00
_cell.angle_gamma   90.00
#
_symmetry.space_group_name_H-M   'P 1'
#
loop_
_entity.id
_entity.type
_entity.pdbx_description
1 polymer ?
#
loop_
_entity_poly.entity_id
_entity_poly.type
_entity_poly.pdbx_seq_one_letter_code
_entity_poly.pdbx_strand_id
1 'polypeptide(L)'
;MSDQAPPPPPPPPAAPQYAPPVPGGPAVVGKVRSTGLSMLLFFVTFGIYGLVWWYLVHDEMKKHSGQGIGGVVALVLAWFVSPVAAFFTSDEVAKLYERSGRQAPVSALTGLWYFPGMFILVGPIVWFVKTNGALNDYWRSYGAR
;
A
#
# COMPACT_ATOMS: atom_id res chain seq x y z
N MET A 1 6.59 17.58 -61.43
CA MET A 1 6.16 18.01 -60.08
C MET A 1 6.37 16.82 -59.18
N SER A 2 7.45 16.82 -58.39
CA SER A 2 7.75 15.72 -57.48
C SER A 2 7.01 15.97 -56.17
N ASP A 3 6.00 15.15 -55.89
CA ASP A 3 5.27 15.15 -54.62
C ASP A 3 6.21 14.78 -53.48
N GLN A 4 6.60 15.77 -52.68
CA GLN A 4 7.36 15.58 -51.46
C GLN A 4 6.37 15.34 -50.32
N ALA A 5 6.33 14.11 -49.80
CA ALA A 5 5.47 13.74 -48.69
C ALA A 5 5.80 14.60 -47.44
N PRO A 6 4.78 15.00 -46.65
CA PRO A 6 5.00 15.82 -45.46
C PRO A 6 5.82 15.08 -44.40
N PRO A 7 6.66 15.79 -43.63
CA PRO A 7 7.48 15.18 -42.60
C PRO A 7 6.62 14.55 -41.48
N PRO A 8 7.11 13.46 -40.85
CA PRO A 8 6.38 12.80 -39.78
C PRO A 8 6.23 13.71 -38.55
N PRO A 9 5.13 13.58 -37.79
CA PRO A 9 4.90 14.37 -36.58
C PRO A 9 5.96 14.06 -35.50
N PRO A 10 6.26 15.04 -34.64
CA PRO A 10 7.20 14.84 -33.53
C PRO A 10 6.68 13.75 -32.58
N PRO A 11 7.58 12.97 -31.96
CA PRO A 11 7.18 11.96 -30.99
C PRO A 11 6.46 12.62 -29.80
N PRO A 12 5.44 11.95 -29.22
CA PRO A 12 4.75 12.47 -28.05
C PRO A 12 5.74 12.70 -26.91
N PRO A 13 5.54 13.73 -26.07
CA PRO A 13 6.39 13.99 -24.92
C PRO A 13 6.47 12.72 -24.06
N ALA A 14 7.70 12.31 -23.74
CA ALA A 14 7.94 11.15 -22.91
C ALA A 14 7.14 11.27 -21.61
N ALA A 15 6.32 10.27 -21.31
CA ALA A 15 5.65 10.18 -20.03
C ALA A 15 6.72 10.30 -18.92
N PRO A 16 6.42 10.99 -17.79
CA PRO A 16 7.40 11.19 -16.73
C PRO A 16 8.00 9.85 -16.33
N GLN A 17 9.29 9.68 -16.65
CA GLN A 17 10.03 8.48 -16.31
C GLN A 17 10.16 8.44 -14.79
N TYR A 18 9.60 7.38 -14.20
CA TYR A 18 9.73 7.05 -12.79
C TYR A 18 11.22 7.03 -12.42
N ALA A 19 11.65 8.00 -11.63
CA ALA A 19 12.96 7.94 -10.99
C ALA A 19 12.87 6.86 -9.90
N PRO A 20 13.69 5.80 -9.96
CA PRO A 20 13.75 4.85 -8.87
C PRO A 20 14.14 5.60 -7.58
N PRO A 21 13.62 5.19 -6.41
CA PRO A 21 14.04 5.78 -5.14
C PRO A 21 15.55 5.75 -5.06
N VAL A 22 16.14 6.93 -4.88
CA VAL A 22 17.58 7.16 -4.88
C VAL A 22 18.22 6.23 -3.84
N PRO A 23 19.08 5.29 -4.24
CA PRO A 23 19.84 4.51 -3.28
C PRO A 23 20.80 5.46 -2.56
N GLY A 24 20.57 5.74 -1.27
CA GLY A 24 21.53 6.48 -0.44
C GLY A 24 20.98 7.60 0.46
N GLY A 25 19.69 7.93 0.42
CA GLY A 25 19.06 8.67 1.54
C GLY A 25 18.59 7.70 2.62
N PRO A 26 18.54 8.05 3.92
CA PRO A 26 17.98 7.17 4.94
C PRO A 26 16.50 6.96 4.64
N ALA A 27 16.16 5.91 3.89
CA ALA A 27 14.79 5.53 3.63
C ALA A 27 14.14 5.25 4.99
N VAL A 28 13.11 6.00 5.34
CA VAL A 28 12.40 5.83 6.62
C VAL A 28 11.85 4.41 6.63
N VAL A 29 12.42 3.53 7.45
CA VAL A 29 11.95 2.16 7.58
C VAL A 29 10.72 2.16 8.49
N GLY A 30 9.63 1.53 8.04
CA GLY A 30 8.41 1.40 8.83
C GLY A 30 8.57 0.44 10.00
N LYS A 31 7.53 0.37 10.84
CA LYS A 31 7.54 -0.46 12.05
C LYS A 31 6.89 -1.82 11.80
N VAL A 32 7.53 -2.88 12.29
CA VAL A 32 6.92 -4.21 12.35
C VAL A 32 5.83 -4.19 13.41
N ARG A 33 4.61 -4.59 13.03
CA ARG A 33 3.46 -4.61 13.92
C ARG A 33 2.94 -6.02 14.08
N SER A 34 3.01 -6.57 15.30
CA SER A 34 2.47 -7.90 15.59
C SER A 34 1.00 -7.99 15.19
N THR A 35 0.69 -8.90 14.27
CA THR A 35 -0.68 -9.10 13.76
C THR A 35 -1.66 -9.41 14.89
N GLY A 36 -1.27 -10.29 15.82
CA GLY A 36 -2.11 -10.65 16.96
C GLY A 36 -2.34 -9.49 17.93
N LEU A 37 -1.30 -8.69 18.22
CA LEU A 37 -1.42 -7.52 19.09
C LEU A 37 -2.27 -6.43 18.43
N SER A 38 -2.08 -6.18 17.13
CA SER A 38 -2.88 -5.22 16.38
C SER A 38 -4.35 -5.62 16.33
N MET A 39 -4.66 -6.91 16.18
CA MET A 39 -6.03 -7.42 16.28
C MET A 39 -6.60 -7.27 17.69
N LEU A 40 -5.82 -7.62 18.73
CA LEU A 40 -6.24 -7.43 20.12
C LEU A 40 -6.58 -5.97 20.39
N LEU A 41 -5.71 -5.04 19.99
CA LEU A 41 -5.94 -3.60 20.13
C LEU A 41 -7.17 -3.14 19.35
N PHE A 42 -7.41 -3.67 18.14
CA PHE A 42 -8.63 -3.40 17.40
C PHE A 42 -9.88 -3.72 18.22
N PHE A 43 -9.97 -4.90 18.85
CA PHE A 43 -11.13 -5.26 19.66
C PHE A 43 -11.20 -4.47 20.98
N VAL A 44 -10.09 -4.31 21.70
CA VAL A 44 -10.04 -3.59 22.98
C VAL A 44 -10.41 -2.12 22.83
N THR A 45 -10.07 -1.51 21.69
CA THR A 45 -10.38 -0.11 21.39
C THR A 45 -11.67 0.08 20.58
N PHE A 46 -12.50 -0.96 20.47
CA PHE A 46 -13.76 -0.92 19.70
C PHE A 46 -13.57 -0.40 18.26
N GLY A 47 -12.50 -0.83 17.60
CA GLY A 47 -12.18 -0.51 16.22
C GLY A 47 -11.34 0.75 16.00
N ILE A 48 -11.16 1.59 17.03
CA ILE A 48 -10.40 2.85 16.92
C ILE A 48 -8.95 2.59 16.49
N TYR A 49 -8.31 1.56 17.05
CA TYR A 49 -6.95 1.19 16.65
C TYR A 49 -6.84 0.81 15.17
N GLY A 50 -7.90 0.29 14.54
CA GLY A 50 -7.90 0.01 13.10
C GLY A 50 -7.68 1.27 12.26
N LEU A 51 -8.31 2.38 12.65
CA LEU A 51 -8.12 3.68 12.02
C LEU A 51 -6.69 4.20 12.21
N VAL A 52 -6.16 4.06 13.43
CA VAL A 52 -4.76 4.41 13.76
C VAL A 52 -3.78 3.59 12.93
N TRP A 53 -4.01 2.28 12.81
CA TRP A 53 -3.18 1.41 11.99
C TRP A 53 -3.17 1.87 10.54
N TRP A 54 -4.34 2.18 9.96
CA TRP A 54 -4.46 2.64 8.58
C TRP A 54 -3.71 3.96 8.34
N TYR A 55 -3.84 4.91 9.25
CA TYR A 55 -3.05 6.14 9.20
C TYR A 55 -1.54 5.83 9.19
N LEU A 56 -1.07 5.03 10.15
CA LEU A 56 0.35 4.80 10.35
C LEU A 56 1.00 4.05 9.19
N VAL A 57 0.38 2.98 8.69
CA VAL A 57 0.98 2.18 7.62
C VAL A 57 1.11 2.95 6.31
N HIS A 58 0.09 3.74 5.95
CA HIS A 58 0.11 4.57 4.75
C HIS A 58 1.07 5.76 4.85
N ASP A 59 1.20 6.35 6.04
CA ASP A 59 2.20 7.39 6.29
C ASP A 59 3.63 6.82 6.17
N GLU A 60 3.89 5.63 6.73
CA GLU A 60 5.18 4.95 6.63
C GLU A 60 5.52 4.54 5.20
N MET A 61 4.59 3.93 4.46
CA MET A 61 4.80 3.54 3.06
C MET A 61 5.09 4.75 2.18
N LYS A 62 4.37 5.87 2.38
CA LYS A 62 4.60 7.12 1.65
C LYS A 62 5.94 7.75 2.01
N LYS A 63 6.31 7.79 3.29
CA LYS A 63 7.62 8.31 3.73
C LYS A 63 8.78 7.47 3.23
N HIS A 64 8.60 6.15 3.16
CA HIS A 64 9.62 5.22 2.68
C HIS A 64 9.82 5.30 1.16
N SER A 65 8.73 5.25 0.40
CA SER A 65 8.79 5.12 -1.07
C SER A 65 8.62 6.44 -1.82
N GLY A 66 8.26 7.53 -1.13
CA GLY A 66 7.90 8.82 -1.74
C GLY A 66 6.55 8.80 -2.48
N GLN A 67 5.83 7.68 -2.49
CA GLN A 67 4.59 7.49 -3.22
C GLN A 67 3.54 6.77 -2.37
N GLY A 68 2.27 7.09 -2.59
CA GLY A 68 1.16 6.55 -1.79
C GLY A 68 0.16 7.63 -1.42
N ILE A 69 -1.03 7.21 -0.97
CA ILE A 69 -2.08 8.16 -0.59
C ILE A 69 -1.72 8.89 0.71
N GLY A 70 -0.92 8.26 1.58
CA GLY A 70 -0.47 8.81 2.85
C GLY A 70 -1.51 8.69 3.96
N GLY A 71 -1.05 8.86 5.21
CA GLY A 71 -1.84 8.52 6.39
C GLY A 71 -3.16 9.27 6.53
N VAL A 72 -3.19 10.58 6.27
CA VAL A 72 -4.42 11.39 6.43
C VAL A 72 -5.50 10.98 5.44
N VAL A 73 -5.13 10.79 4.16
CA VAL A 73 -6.10 10.34 3.14
C VAL A 73 -6.59 8.93 3.45
N ALA A 74 -5.67 8.04 3.85
CA ALA A 74 -6.03 6.69 4.27
C ALA A 74 -6.99 6.70 5.46
N LEU A 75 -6.78 7.56 6.47
CA LEU A 75 -7.66 7.70 7.62
C LEU A 75 -9.08 8.14 7.24
N VAL A 76 -9.20 9.11 6.34
CA VAL A 76 -10.50 9.57 5.84
C VAL A 76 -11.21 8.44 5.10
N LEU A 77 -10.49 7.71 4.23
CA LEU A 77 -11.06 6.54 3.56
C LEU A 77 -11.46 5.45 4.58
N ALA A 78 -10.69 5.25 5.65
CA ALA A 78 -10.99 4.27 6.70
C ALA A 78 -12.31 4.57 7.39
N TRP A 79 -12.53 5.85 7.67
CA TRP A 79 -13.70 6.31 8.42
C TRP A 79 -14.98 6.20 7.60
N PHE A 80 -14.95 6.62 6.34
CA PHE A 80 -16.17 6.72 5.52
C PHE A 80 -16.41 5.50 4.62
N VAL A 81 -15.35 4.83 4.18
CA VAL A 81 -15.41 3.75 3.19
C VAL A 81 -14.36 2.67 3.51
N SER A 82 -14.46 2.10 4.72
CA SER A 82 -13.55 1.05 5.20
C SER A 82 -13.39 -0.16 4.26
N PRO A 83 -14.39 -0.58 3.45
CA PRO A 83 -14.13 -1.61 2.46
C PRO A 83 -13.14 -1.15 1.40
N VAL A 84 -13.31 0.06 0.87
CA VAL A 84 -12.53 0.58 -0.25
C VAL A 84 -11.06 0.65 0.09
N ALA A 85 -10.72 1.15 1.28
CA ALA A 85 -9.30 1.27 1.61
C ALA A 85 -8.67 0.00 2.18
N ALA A 86 -9.43 -1.08 2.40
CA ALA A 86 -8.84 -2.42 2.47
C ALA A 86 -8.21 -2.81 1.12
N PHE A 87 -8.85 -2.50 -0.01
CA PHE A 87 -8.26 -2.71 -1.34
C PHE A 87 -7.05 -1.81 -1.57
N PHE A 88 -7.15 -0.51 -1.27
CA PHE A 88 -6.02 0.40 -1.43
C PHE A 88 -4.81 0.01 -0.57
N THR A 89 -5.03 -0.45 0.66
CA THR A 89 -3.92 -0.86 1.52
C THR A 89 -3.18 -2.07 0.94
N SER A 90 -3.90 -3.11 0.49
CA SER A 90 -3.25 -4.27 -0.13
C SER A 90 -2.55 -3.93 -1.46
N ASP A 91 -3.12 -3.01 -2.23
CA ASP A 91 -2.52 -2.49 -3.47
C ASP A 91 -1.25 -1.67 -3.22
N GLU A 92 -1.25 -0.80 -2.21
CA GLU A 92 -0.07 0.01 -1.88
C GLU A 92 1.09 -0.85 -1.35
N VAL A 93 0.78 -1.90 -0.57
CA VAL A 93 1.76 -2.92 -0.18
C VAL A 93 2.30 -3.66 -1.41
N ALA A 94 1.44 -4.04 -2.36
CA ALA A 94 1.87 -4.71 -3.60
C ALA A 94 2.85 -3.85 -4.40
N LYS A 95 2.49 -2.58 -4.63
CA LYS A 95 3.33 -1.58 -5.30
C LYS A 95 4.66 -1.39 -4.59
N LEU A 96 4.69 -1.46 -3.27
CA LEU A 96 5.91 -1.35 -2.48
C LEU A 96 6.90 -2.49 -2.81
N TYR A 97 6.40 -3.72 -2.96
CA TYR A 97 7.19 -4.87 -3.43
C TYR A 97 7.64 -4.70 -4.88
N GLU A 98 6.72 -4.36 -5.78
CA GLU A 98 7.00 -4.22 -7.22
C GLU A 98 8.08 -3.16 -7.48
N ARG A 99 8.01 -2.02 -6.77
CA ARG A 99 9.01 -0.94 -6.85
C ARG A 99 10.39 -1.36 -6.35
N SER A 100 10.46 -2.32 -5.45
CA SER A 100 11.71 -2.92 -4.98
C SER A 100 12.21 -4.07 -5.88
N GLY A 101 11.56 -4.30 -7.03
CA GLY A 101 11.89 -5.37 -7.96
C GLY A 101 11.51 -6.77 -7.45
N ARG A 102 10.57 -6.85 -6.50
CA ARG A 102 10.16 -8.11 -5.86
C ARG A 102 8.74 -8.48 -6.25
N GLN A 103 8.45 -9.79 -6.23
CA GLN A 103 7.09 -10.28 -6.44
C GLN A 103 6.20 -9.88 -5.26
N ALA A 104 5.06 -9.26 -5.54
CA ALA A 104 4.10 -8.87 -4.53
C ALA A 104 3.34 -10.11 -3.98
N PRO A 105 3.37 -10.37 -2.66
CA PRO A 105 2.63 -11.48 -2.05
C PRO A 105 1.14 -11.19 -1.89
N VAL A 106 0.75 -9.92 -2.03
CA VAL A 106 -0.63 -9.43 -1.95
C VAL A 106 -0.92 -8.53 -3.15
N SER A 107 -2.20 -8.26 -3.39
CA SER A 107 -2.70 -7.39 -4.47
C SER A 107 -3.98 -6.68 -4.03
N ALA A 108 -4.48 -5.73 -4.81
CA ALA A 108 -5.76 -5.07 -4.55
C ALA A 108 -6.90 -6.08 -4.27
N LEU A 109 -6.94 -7.22 -4.99
CA LEU A 109 -7.95 -8.27 -4.81
C LEU A 109 -7.88 -8.95 -3.44
N THR A 110 -6.78 -8.80 -2.69
CA THR A 110 -6.70 -9.27 -1.31
C THR A 110 -7.77 -8.58 -0.45
N GLY A 111 -8.17 -7.35 -0.80
CA GLY A 111 -9.28 -6.62 -0.19
C GLY A 111 -10.64 -7.32 -0.28
N LEU A 112 -10.82 -8.28 -1.21
CA LEU A 112 -12.02 -9.13 -1.27
C LEU A 112 -12.20 -9.99 -0.02
N TRP A 113 -11.15 -10.25 0.76
CA TRP A 113 -11.33 -10.92 2.05
C TRP A 113 -11.99 -9.99 3.08
N TYR A 114 -11.86 -8.67 2.96
CA TYR A 114 -12.44 -7.71 3.90
C TYR A 114 -13.94 -7.47 3.65
N PHE A 115 -14.34 -7.13 2.43
CA PHE A 115 -15.70 -6.62 2.15
C PHE A 115 -16.82 -7.68 2.31
N PRO A 116 -16.87 -8.79 1.55
CA PRO A 116 -17.85 -9.86 1.78
C PRO A 116 -17.58 -10.62 3.08
N GLY A 117 -16.34 -10.64 3.54
CA GLY A 117 -15.95 -11.33 4.77
C GLY A 117 -16.35 -10.62 6.06
N MET A 118 -16.59 -9.30 6.01
CA MET A 118 -16.98 -8.46 7.16
C MET A 118 -18.23 -8.99 7.85
N PHE A 119 -19.15 -9.58 7.09
CA PHE A 119 -20.38 -10.19 7.61
C PHE A 119 -20.16 -11.44 8.46
N ILE A 120 -18.98 -12.08 8.36
CA ILE A 120 -18.64 -13.33 9.06
C ILE A 120 -17.47 -13.10 10.04
N LEU A 121 -16.90 -11.88 10.12
CA LEU A 121 -15.68 -11.48 10.85
C LEU A 121 -14.38 -12.20 10.41
N VAL A 122 -14.46 -13.44 9.95
CA VAL A 122 -13.32 -14.26 9.51
C VAL A 122 -12.58 -13.62 8.34
N GLY A 123 -13.28 -13.04 7.38
CA GLY A 123 -12.62 -12.49 6.20
C GLY A 123 -11.74 -11.26 6.49
N PRO A 124 -12.18 -10.25 7.27
CA PRO A 124 -11.31 -9.16 7.72
C PRO A 124 -10.05 -9.65 8.42
N ILE A 125 -10.15 -10.75 9.17
CA ILE A 125 -8.98 -11.38 9.82
C ILE A 125 -8.02 -11.92 8.75
N VAL A 126 -8.52 -12.68 7.77
CA VAL A 126 -7.68 -13.21 6.67
C VAL A 126 -7.02 -12.08 5.88
N TRP A 127 -7.78 -11.03 5.53
CA TRP A 127 -7.27 -9.84 4.86
C TRP A 127 -6.14 -9.19 5.66
N PHE A 128 -6.38 -8.98 6.96
CA PHE A 128 -5.44 -8.30 7.84
C PHE A 128 -4.15 -9.11 8.01
N VAL A 129 -4.26 -10.42 8.23
CA VAL A 129 -3.10 -11.32 8.36
C VAL A 129 -2.23 -11.27 7.10
N LYS A 130 -2.85 -11.34 5.91
CA LYS A 130 -2.11 -11.30 4.63
C LYS A 130 -1.44 -9.95 4.40
N THR A 131 -2.19 -8.87 4.56
CA THR A 131 -1.70 -7.52 4.24
C THR A 131 -0.68 -7.03 5.27
N ASN A 132 -0.96 -7.18 6.57
CA ASN A 132 -0.03 -6.84 7.64
C ASN A 132 1.19 -7.77 7.65
N GLY A 133 1.01 -9.06 7.34
CA GLY A 133 2.10 -10.01 7.18
C GLY A 133 3.07 -9.60 6.07
N ALA A 134 2.56 -9.34 4.87
CA ALA A 134 3.34 -8.85 3.74
C ALA A 134 4.05 -7.53 4.07
N LEU A 135 3.35 -6.56 4.65
CA LEU A 135 3.98 -5.29 5.02
C LEU A 135 5.08 -5.46 6.08
N ASN A 136 4.88 -6.33 7.07
CA ASN A 136 5.90 -6.63 8.06
C ASN A 136 7.11 -7.33 7.46
N ASP A 137 6.90 -8.29 6.56
CA ASP A 137 7.99 -9.01 5.88
C ASP A 137 8.79 -8.06 4.98
N TYR A 138 8.10 -7.11 4.35
CA TYR A 138 8.76 -6.00 3.67
C TYR A 138 9.64 -5.22 4.66
N TRP A 139 9.11 -4.74 5.78
CA TRP A 139 9.92 -3.98 6.74
C TRP A 139 11.10 -4.77 7.33
N ARG A 140 10.91 -6.07 7.62
CA ARG A 140 11.99 -6.97 8.09
C ARG A 140 13.12 -7.07 7.07
N SER A 141 12.81 -7.09 5.78
CA SER A 141 13.84 -7.11 4.73
C SER A 141 14.69 -5.84 4.68
N TYR A 142 14.20 -4.73 5.25
CA TYR A 142 14.92 -3.46 5.43
C TYR A 142 15.50 -3.30 6.85
N GLY A 143 15.50 -4.36 7.67
CA GLY A 143 16.14 -4.39 8.98
C GLY A 143 15.26 -4.01 10.17
N ALA A 144 13.94 -3.79 9.98
CA ALA A 144 13.02 -3.57 11.09
C ALA A 144 12.82 -4.84 11.94
N ARG A 145 12.58 -4.67 13.24
CA ARG A 145 12.38 -5.75 14.22
C ARG A 145 11.10 -5.54 15.00
#